data_AF-A0A938T9K1-F1
#
_entry.id   AF-A0A938T9K1-F1
#
_cell.length_a   1.000
_cell.length_b   1.000
_cell.length_c   1.000
_cell.angle_alpha   90.00
_cell.angle_beta   90.00
_cell.angle_gamma   90.00
#
_symmetry.space_group_name_H-M   'P 1'
#
loop_
_entity.id
_entity.type
_entity.pdbx_description
1 polymer ?
#
loop_
_entity_poly.entity_id
_entity_poly.type
_entity_poly.pdbx_seq_one_letter_code
_entity_poly.pdbx_strand_id
1 'polypeptide(L)'
;MDTATIRAIFIDLDDVKLGQHPNPSTLSGIVVGLHKVLVYSELSGGSGTMIEVKRDRVSDVMVWLLAEGPYVGQTAPKFSVRSIDDQLLDLQQLKGKVVLLAFFEHT
;
A
#
# COMPACT_ATOMS: atom_id res chain seq x y z
N MET A 1 7.00 -14.20 -11.82
CA MET A 1 6.77 -13.00 -10.99
C MET A 1 6.79 -11.83 -11.95
N ASP A 2 5.63 -11.48 -12.49
CA ASP A 2 5.52 -10.47 -13.53
C ASP A 2 5.66 -9.10 -12.85
N THR A 3 6.87 -8.55 -12.93
CA THR A 3 7.15 -7.18 -12.53
C THR A 3 6.54 -6.29 -13.61
N ALA A 4 5.21 -6.22 -13.65
CA ALA A 4 4.51 -5.19 -14.40
C ALA A 4 5.19 -3.88 -14.05
N THR A 5 5.95 -3.33 -15.00
CA THR A 5 6.90 -2.26 -14.73
C THR A 5 6.08 -1.06 -14.31
N ILE A 6 5.97 -0.80 -13.01
CA ILE A 6 5.12 0.26 -12.46
C ILE A 6 5.68 1.57 -13.00
N ARG A 7 5.01 2.17 -13.99
CA ARG A 7 5.47 3.38 -14.68
C ARG A 7 5.18 4.65 -13.88
N ALA A 8 4.15 4.60 -13.05
CA ALA A 8 3.71 5.72 -12.25
C ALA A 8 3.31 5.26 -10.84
N ILE A 9 3.63 6.08 -9.86
CA ILE A 9 3.33 5.90 -8.44
C ILE A 9 2.66 7.15 -7.90
N PHE A 10 1.81 6.99 -6.90
CA PHE A 10 1.28 8.10 -6.12
C PHE A 10 2.09 8.23 -4.84
N ILE A 11 2.34 9.47 -4.41
CA ILE A 11 3.13 9.77 -3.23
C ILE A 11 2.34 10.68 -2.31
N ASP A 12 2.21 10.28 -1.04
CA ASP A 12 1.79 11.15 0.05
C ASP A 12 2.98 11.37 1.00
N LEU A 13 3.27 12.64 1.34
CA LEU A 13 4.35 13.05 2.23
C LEU A 13 3.75 13.74 3.46
N ASP A 14 3.98 13.20 4.65
CA ASP A 14 3.38 13.68 5.91
C ASP A 14 1.86 13.87 5.80
N ASP A 15 1.19 12.87 5.22
CA ASP A 15 -0.25 12.85 4.96
C ASP A 15 -0.74 13.94 3.97
N VAL A 16 0.17 14.65 3.29
CA VAL A 16 -0.11 15.56 2.17
C VAL A 16 0.03 14.83 0.85
N LYS A 17 -1.04 14.80 0.06
CA LYS A 17 -1.06 14.17 -1.27
C LYS A 17 -0.27 14.99 -2.28
N LEU A 18 0.84 14.43 -2.78
CA LEU A 18 1.66 15.04 -3.83
C LEU A 18 1.23 14.60 -5.24
N GLY A 19 0.30 13.65 -5.34
CA GLY A 19 -0.27 13.17 -6.59
C GLY A 19 0.58 12.09 -7.27
N GLN A 20 0.40 11.95 -8.58
CA GLN A 20 1.05 10.93 -9.41
C GLN A 20 2.42 11.41 -9.91
N HIS A 21 3.42 10.54 -9.82
CA HIS A 21 4.81 10.76 -10.24
C HIS A 21 5.30 9.60 -11.12
N PRO A 22 6.25 9.84 -12.04
CA PRO A 22 6.92 8.76 -12.75
C PRO A 22 7.74 7.90 -11.77
N ASN A 23 7.99 6.63 -12.13
CA ASN A 23 8.87 5.77 -11.34
C ASN A 23 10.13 5.41 -12.15
N PRO A 24 11.34 5.79 -11.69
CA PRO A 24 11.65 6.54 -10.47
C PRO A 24 11.36 8.06 -10.59
N SER A 25 11.17 8.74 -9.45
CA SER A 25 11.01 10.20 -9.34
C SER A 25 11.89 10.82 -8.26
N THR A 26 12.19 12.11 -8.40
CA THR A 26 12.87 12.92 -7.37
C THR A 26 11.92 14.00 -6.87
N LEU A 27 11.78 14.12 -5.55
CA LEU A 27 11.05 15.19 -4.89
C LEU A 27 12.01 16.29 -4.43
N SER A 28 11.65 17.55 -4.66
CA SER A 28 12.47 18.73 -4.31
C SER A 28 11.72 19.68 -3.39
N GLY A 29 12.45 20.50 -2.64
CA GLY A 29 11.86 21.50 -1.73
C GLY A 29 11.31 20.90 -0.43
N ILE A 30 11.76 19.69 -0.07
CA ILE A 30 11.36 19.04 1.19
C ILE A 30 12.17 19.64 2.34
N VAL A 31 11.47 19.93 3.45
CA VAL A 31 12.08 20.43 4.68
C VAL A 31 13.06 19.38 5.23
N VAL A 32 14.10 19.81 5.93
CA VAL A 32 15.04 18.90 6.60
C VAL A 32 14.36 18.30 7.83
N GLY A 33 14.36 16.97 7.96
CA GLY A 33 13.69 16.30 9.05
C GLY A 33 13.35 14.84 8.78
N LEU A 34 12.62 14.23 9.71
CA LEU A 34 12.01 12.90 9.53
C LEU A 34 10.63 13.06 8.91
N HIS A 35 10.39 12.35 7.82
CA HIS A 35 9.16 12.43 7.05
C HIS A 35 8.56 11.05 6.84
N LYS A 36 7.23 10.99 6.90
CA LYS A 36 6.47 9.80 6.54
C LYS A 36 6.18 9.85 5.05
N VAL A 37 6.64 8.84 4.31
CA VAL A 37 6.38 8.69 2.89
C VAL A 37 5.48 7.49 2.68
N LEU A 38 4.33 7.71 2.04
CA LEU A 38 3.45 6.66 1.56
C LEU A 38 3.54 6.63 0.03
N VAL A 39 3.76 5.44 -0.52
CA VAL A 39 3.79 5.21 -1.97
C VAL A 39 2.75 4.17 -2.32
N TYR A 40 1.95 4.40 -3.35
CA TYR A 40 0.95 3.45 -3.84
C TYR A 40 0.83 3.51 -5.36
N SER A 41 0.13 2.56 -5.95
CA SER A 41 -0.24 2.59 -7.37
C SER A 41 -1.75 2.39 -7.50
N GLU A 42 -2.32 2.58 -8.70
CA GLU A 42 -3.75 2.31 -8.93
C GLU A 42 -4.10 0.83 -8.72
N LEU A 43 -3.11 -0.06 -8.85
CA LEU A 43 -3.28 -1.50 -8.89
C LEU A 43 -2.67 -2.23 -7.68
N SER A 44 -2.06 -1.53 -6.74
CA SER A 44 -1.28 -2.15 -5.65
C SER A 44 -1.51 -1.44 -4.33
N GLY A 45 -1.53 -2.22 -3.25
CA GLY A 45 -1.59 -1.68 -1.90
C GLY A 45 -0.41 -0.74 -1.64
N GLY A 46 -0.69 0.38 -0.97
CA GLY A 46 0.33 1.34 -0.60
C GLY A 46 1.30 0.78 0.44
N SER A 47 2.55 1.24 0.38
CA SER A 47 3.59 0.96 1.36
C SER A 47 4.07 2.28 1.98
N GLY A 48 4.23 2.30 3.30
CA GLY A 48 4.71 3.45 4.05
C GLY A 48 6.11 3.22 4.61
N THR A 49 6.95 4.26 4.61
CA THR A 49 8.26 4.24 5.26
C THR A 49 8.62 5.61 5.85
N MET A 50 9.51 5.61 6.84
CA MET A 50 10.07 6.84 7.41
C MET A 50 11.40 7.14 6.73
N ILE A 51 11.58 8.39 6.28
CA ILE A 51 12.81 8.84 5.63
C ILE A 51 13.38 10.04 6.38
N GLU A 52 14.71 10.13 6.44
CA GLU A 52 15.40 11.30 6.98
C GLU A 52 15.91 12.15 5.80
N VAL A 53 15.37 13.35 5.65
CA VAL A 53 15.82 14.33 4.65
C VAL A 53 16.91 15.19 5.27
N LYS A 54 18.09 15.18 4.65
CA LYS A 54 19.27 15.95 5.10
C LYS A 54 19.56 17.09 4.14
N ARG A 55 20.05 18.21 4.69
CA ARG A 55 20.51 19.34 3.87
C ARG A 55 21.61 18.90 2.92
N ASP A 56 21.52 19.34 1.66
CA ASP A 56 22.51 19.11 0.60
C ASP A 56 22.84 17.63 0.33
N ARG A 57 21.89 16.72 0.63
CA ARG A 57 22.02 15.29 0.34
C ARG A 57 20.75 14.74 -0.31
N VAL A 58 20.94 13.73 -1.14
CA VAL A 58 19.85 12.91 -1.66
C VAL A 58 19.58 11.80 -0.64
N SER A 59 18.32 11.63 -0.27
CA SER A 59 17.85 10.52 0.56
C SER A 59 17.12 9.53 -0.35
N ASP A 60 17.71 8.35 -0.55
CA ASP A 60 17.12 7.31 -1.38
C ASP A 60 16.01 6.56 -0.64
N VAL A 61 14.93 6.27 -1.36
CA VAL A 61 13.77 5.56 -0.83
C VAL A 61 13.42 4.42 -1.76
N MET A 62 13.37 3.20 -1.23
CA MET A 62 12.92 2.03 -1.96
C MET A 62 11.80 1.37 -1.18
N VAL A 63 10.68 1.12 -1.87
CA VAL A 63 9.47 0.53 -1.30
C VAL A 63 9.02 -0.65 -2.14
N TRP A 64 8.40 -1.62 -1.49
CA TRP A 64 7.81 -2.78 -2.14
C TRP A 64 6.30 -2.61 -2.18
N LEU A 65 5.74 -2.45 -3.38
CA LEU A 65 4.29 -2.40 -3.56
C LEU A 65 3.76 -3.83 -3.72
N LEU A 66 2.85 -4.23 -2.83
CA LEU A 66 2.20 -5.53 -2.91
C LEU A 66 1.06 -5.43 -3.94
N ALA A 67 1.25 -6.10 -5.08
CA ALA A 67 0.33 -6.04 -6.23
C ALA A 67 -0.84 -7.04 -6.18
N GLU A 68 -1.05 -7.73 -5.06
CA GLU A 68 -2.06 -8.79 -4.98
C GLU A 68 -3.17 -8.43 -3.99
N GLY A 69 -4.27 -7.90 -4.51
CA GLY A 69 -5.53 -7.72 -3.81
C GLY A 69 -6.74 -7.93 -4.75
N PRO A 70 -7.92 -8.28 -4.23
CA PRO A 70 -9.14 -8.39 -5.04
C PRO A 70 -9.53 -7.04 -5.64
N TYR A 71 -9.74 -6.99 -6.96
CA TYR A 71 -10.18 -5.77 -7.65
C TYR A 71 -11.71 -5.65 -7.67
N VAL A 72 -12.21 -4.41 -7.72
CA VAL A 72 -13.64 -4.12 -7.88
C VAL A 72 -14.17 -4.78 -9.16
N GLY A 73 -15.30 -5.49 -9.03
CA GLY A 73 -15.91 -6.23 -10.14
C GLY A 73 -15.35 -7.64 -10.34
N GLN A 74 -14.28 -8.03 -9.64
CA GLN A 74 -13.79 -9.40 -9.62
C GLN A 74 -14.44 -10.21 -8.51
N THR A 75 -14.50 -11.53 -8.70
CA THR A 75 -14.93 -12.44 -7.64
C THR A 75 -13.89 -12.44 -6.52
N ALA A 76 -14.32 -12.24 -5.28
CA ALA A 76 -13.43 -12.29 -4.13
C ALA A 76 -12.69 -13.64 -4.07
N PRO A 77 -11.38 -13.64 -3.75
CA PRO A 77 -10.60 -14.87 -3.66
C PRO A 77 -11.15 -15.75 -2.55
N LYS A 78 -10.93 -17.06 -2.67
CA LYS A 78 -11.16 -17.96 -1.56
C LYS A 78 -10.13 -17.66 -0.48
N PHE A 79 -10.59 -17.37 0.73
CA PHE A 79 -9.74 -17.26 1.90
C PHE A 79 -10.44 -17.86 3.11
N SER A 80 -9.61 -18.22 4.09
CA SER A 80 -10.01 -18.71 5.39
C SER A 80 -9.33 -17.87 6.45
N VAL A 81 -10.07 -17.45 7.47
CA VAL A 81 -9.52 -16.74 8.63
C VAL A 81 -9.77 -17.54 9.88
N ARG A 82 -8.95 -17.29 10.90
CA ARG A 82 -9.10 -17.87 12.23
C ARG A 82 -9.59 -16.77 13.16
N SER A 83 -10.70 -17.00 13.85
CA SER A 83 -11.22 -16.06 14.82
C SER A 83 -10.34 -16.03 16.08
N ILE A 84 -10.61 -15.09 16.98
CA ILE A 84 -9.97 -15.03 18.31
C ILE A 84 -10.24 -16.27 19.17
N ASP A 85 -11.32 -17.00 18.87
CA ASP A 85 -11.72 -18.24 19.55
C ASP A 85 -11.20 -19.50 18.83
N ASP A 86 -10.21 -19.34 17.96
CA ASP A 86 -9.60 -20.40 17.14
C ASP A 86 -10.55 -21.08 16.13
N GLN A 87 -11.70 -20.48 15.86
CA GLN A 87 -12.64 -21.02 14.89
C GLN A 87 -12.22 -20.65 13.46
N LEU A 88 -12.19 -21.65 12.58
CA LEU A 88 -11.94 -21.44 11.16
C LEU A 88 -13.21 -20.93 10.47
N LEU A 89 -13.11 -19.76 9.83
CA LEU A 89 -14.16 -19.15 9.04
C LEU A 89 -13.73 -19.10 7.58
N ASP A 90 -14.48 -19.79 6.72
CA ASP A 90 -14.30 -19.72 5.26
C ASP A 90 -15.26 -18.71 4.64
N LEU A 91 -14.80 -17.93 3.65
CA LEU A 91 -15.67 -16.98 2.94
C LEU A 91 -16.93 -17.66 2.35
N GLN A 92 -16.84 -18.94 1.95
CA GLN A 92 -17.97 -19.69 1.41
C GLN A 92 -19.12 -19.87 2.41
N GLN A 93 -18.84 -19.86 3.71
CA GLN A 93 -19.86 -19.95 4.76
C GLN A 93 -20.73 -18.68 4.82
N LEU A 94 -20.31 -17.58 4.21
CA LEU A 94 -21.03 -16.30 4.13
C LEU A 94 -21.79 -16.12 2.80
N LYS A 95 -21.99 -17.19 2.02
CA LYS A 95 -22.69 -17.14 0.74
C LYS A 95 -24.07 -16.49 0.86
N GLY A 96 -24.37 -15.57 -0.06
CA GLY A 96 -25.64 -14.84 -0.11
C GLY A 96 -25.68 -13.57 0.75
N LYS A 97 -24.57 -13.22 1.41
CA LYS A 97 -24.44 -11.97 2.18
C LYS A 97 -23.50 -10.99 1.48
N VAL A 98 -23.73 -9.70 1.67
CA VAL A 98 -22.74 -8.64 1.37
C VAL A 98 -21.80 -8.55 2.57
N VAL A 99 -20.50 -8.75 2.34
CA VAL A 99 -19.48 -8.79 3.39
C VAL A 99 -18.49 -7.66 3.17
N LEU A 100 -18.29 -6.82 4.18
CA LEU A 100 -17.21 -5.82 4.23
C LEU A 100 -16.05 -6.42 5.03
N LEU A 101 -14.84 -6.40 4.45
CA LEU A 101 -13.62 -6.86 5.10
C LEU A 101 -12.72 -5.65 5.35
N ALA A 102 -12.32 -5.44 6.60
CA ALA A 102 -11.35 -4.43 6.98
C ALA A 102 -10.11 -5.14 7.53
N PHE A 103 -8.95 -4.78 7.01
CA PHE A 103 -7.66 -5.32 7.43
C PHE A 103 -6.93 -4.24 8.22
N PHE A 104 -6.47 -4.58 9.42
CA PHE A 104 -5.70 -3.70 10.30
C PHE A 104 -4.32 -4.30 10.50
N GLU A 105 -3.29 -3.47 10.38
CA GLU A 105 -1.95 -3.82 10.83
C GLU A 105 -1.87 -3.55 12.33
N HIS A 106 -1.47 -4.56 13.11
CA HIS A 106 -1.15 -4.37 14.51
C HIS A 106 0.36 -4.42 14.67
N THR A 107 0.97 -3.27 14.94
CA THR A 107 2.36 -3.13 15.37
C THR A 107 2.50 -3.26 16.87
#